data_AF-A0A822ENT3-F1
#
_entry.id   AF-A0A822ENT3-F1
#
_cell.length_a   1.000
_cell.length_b   1.000
_cell.length_c   1.000
_cell.angle_alpha   90.00
_cell.angle_beta   90.00
_cell.angle_gamma   90.00
#
_symmetry.space_group_name_H-M   'P 1'
#
loop_
_entity.id
_entity.type
_entity.pdbx_description
1 polymer ?
#
loop_
_entity_poly.entity_id
_entity_poly.type
_entity_poly.pdbx_seq_one_letter_code
_entity_poly.pdbx_strand_id
1 'polypeptide(L)'
;LNNQFLQIVTRLQSSHVYGFGENNHETLKHNVTQRKIWGIFARDQAINWNTNANHYGTHPFYLVMEQISKLNQITSGQMHGVLLLNSNAMDYSFGPEPSLTIRTIGGILDFFVFLGPSPEQVIQQYTWLIGRSFLPPYWGLGFHLSRFDYGNLTYMKMVNKRNRDADIPLDVQYADIDYMDAEKVFTIDPTHYQ
;
A
#
# COMPACT_ATOMS: atom_id res chain seq x y z
N LEU A 1 9.16 23.63 22.43
CA LEU A 1 8.45 23.02 21.28
C LEU A 1 9.50 22.31 20.44
N ASN A 2 9.44 20.99 20.36
CA ASN A 2 10.48 20.20 19.70
C ASN A 2 10.23 20.20 18.19
N ASN A 3 11.19 20.67 17.38
CA ASN A 3 11.05 20.79 15.93
C ASN A 3 11.07 19.43 15.20
N GLN A 4 11.33 18.33 15.92
CA GLN A 4 11.43 16.98 15.35
C GLN A 4 10.53 15.95 16.05
N PHE A 5 9.45 16.41 16.68
CA PHE A 5 8.45 15.50 17.25
C PHE A 5 7.08 16.15 17.26
N LEU A 6 6.19 15.62 16.42
CA LEU A 6 4.77 15.97 16.39
C LEU A 6 3.96 14.71 16.71
N GLN A 7 2.98 14.83 17.59
CA GLN A 7 2.11 13.73 17.98
C GLN A 7 0.67 14.20 18.04
N ILE A 8 -0.23 13.36 17.55
CA ILE A 8 -1.67 13.49 17.77
C ILE A 8 -2.24 12.17 18.26
N VAL A 9 -3.23 12.26 19.13
CA VAL A 9 -4.02 11.13 19.58
C VAL A 9 -5.47 11.44 19.29
N THR A 10 -6.16 10.52 18.62
CA THR A 10 -7.58 10.63 18.33
C THR A 10 -8.34 9.41 18.83
N ARG A 11 -9.58 9.61 19.26
CA ARG A 11 -10.50 8.52 19.59
C ARG A 11 -11.18 8.05 18.31
N LEU A 12 -11.20 6.74 18.11
CA LEU A 12 -11.89 6.09 17.01
C LEU A 12 -13.34 5.80 17.42
N GLN A 13 -14.28 6.00 16.50
CA GLN A 13 -15.71 5.73 16.72
C GLN A 13 -16.05 4.24 16.76
N SER A 14 -15.16 3.38 16.26
CA SER A 14 -15.29 1.93 16.35
C SER A 14 -13.95 1.21 16.20
N SER A 15 -13.94 -0.11 16.38
CA SER A 15 -12.79 -0.98 16.13
C SER A 15 -12.65 -1.46 14.67
N HIS A 16 -13.50 -1.00 13.76
CA HIS A 16 -13.49 -1.37 12.35
C HIS A 16 -12.61 -0.40 11.55
N VAL A 17 -11.30 -0.56 11.70
CA VAL A 17 -10.29 0.31 11.07
C VAL A 17 -9.57 -0.42 9.94
N TYR A 18 -9.29 0.28 8.84
CA TYR A 18 -8.65 -0.23 7.63
C TYR A 18 -7.65 0.78 7.07
N GLY A 19 -6.69 0.35 6.25
CA GLY A 19 -5.69 1.24 5.63
C GLY A 19 -4.36 1.26 6.37
N PHE A 20 -3.67 2.39 6.31
CA PHE A 20 -2.23 2.54 6.52
C PHE A 20 -1.38 1.72 5.56
N GLY A 21 -0.08 1.99 5.52
CA GLY A 21 0.88 1.19 4.77
C GLY A 21 2.15 1.94 4.39
N GLU A 22 3.11 1.28 3.76
CA GLU A 22 3.08 -0.15 3.42
C GLU A 22 3.65 -1.01 4.56
N ASN A 23 2.85 -1.95 5.05
CA ASN A 23 3.18 -2.85 6.15
C ASN A 23 2.55 -4.23 5.90
N ASN A 24 3.11 -5.27 6.51
CA ASN A 24 2.62 -6.65 6.48
C ASN A 24 1.50 -6.90 7.51
N HIS A 25 0.37 -6.20 7.39
CA HIS A 25 -0.79 -6.46 8.26
C HIS A 25 -1.33 -7.88 8.06
N GLU A 26 -1.53 -8.63 9.15
CA GLU A 26 -2.03 -10.01 9.11
C GLU A 26 -3.46 -10.12 8.56
N THR A 27 -4.25 -9.07 8.70
CA THR A 27 -5.64 -9.02 8.27
C THR A 27 -5.98 -7.62 7.75
N LEU A 28 -6.98 -7.53 6.86
CA LEU A 28 -7.43 -6.25 6.29
C LEU A 28 -7.98 -5.29 7.35
N LYS A 29 -8.73 -5.81 8.33
CA LYS A 29 -9.23 -5.03 9.47
C LYS A 29 -8.17 -5.01 10.56
N HIS A 30 -7.76 -3.84 11.02
CA HIS A 30 -6.80 -3.72 12.12
C HIS A 30 -7.28 -4.37 13.42
N ASN A 31 -6.37 -5.05 14.10
CA ASN A 31 -6.58 -5.46 15.47
C ASN A 31 -6.26 -4.28 16.41
N VAL A 32 -7.25 -3.43 16.67
CA VAL A 32 -7.08 -2.20 17.45
C VAL A 32 -6.81 -2.43 18.95
N THR A 33 -6.98 -3.64 19.45
CA THR A 33 -6.64 -3.97 20.86
C THR A 33 -5.16 -4.34 21.01
N GLN A 34 -4.50 -4.68 19.91
CA GLN A 34 -3.09 -5.05 19.90
C GLN A 34 -2.21 -3.79 19.89
N ARG A 35 -1.29 -3.70 20.87
CA ARG A 35 -0.37 -2.55 21.01
C ARG A 35 0.87 -2.70 20.14
N LYS A 36 0.66 -2.93 18.84
CA LYS A 36 1.74 -2.90 17.84
C LYS A 36 2.01 -1.45 17.42
N ILE A 37 3.28 -1.12 17.26
CA ILE A 37 3.73 0.10 16.58
C ILE A 37 4.11 -0.28 15.16
N TRP A 38 3.63 0.49 14.20
CA TRP A 38 3.86 0.29 12.78
C TRP A 38 4.57 1.51 12.22
N GLY A 39 5.78 1.31 11.68
CA GLY A 39 6.53 2.36 11.03
C GLY A 39 5.99 2.66 9.63
N ILE A 40 6.09 3.92 9.22
CA ILE A 40 5.76 4.41 7.89
C ILE A 40 6.95 5.27 7.42
N PHE A 41 7.76 4.67 6.55
CA PHE A 41 8.87 5.32 5.85
C PHE A 41 9.30 4.40 4.70
N ALA A 42 9.38 4.91 3.48
CA ALA A 42 9.75 4.09 2.32
C ALA A 42 11.11 3.39 2.54
N ARG A 43 11.13 2.06 2.43
CA ARG A 43 12.29 1.21 2.68
C ARG A 43 12.24 -0.06 1.87
N ASP A 44 13.34 -0.36 1.18
CA ASP A 44 13.57 -1.68 0.59
C ASP A 44 13.78 -2.70 1.71
N GLN A 45 12.77 -3.54 1.91
CA GLN A 45 12.75 -4.56 2.96
C GLN A 45 11.81 -5.69 2.54
N ALA A 46 12.38 -6.88 2.38
CA ALA A 46 11.61 -8.11 2.21
C ALA A 46 10.61 -8.31 3.36
N ILE A 47 9.46 -8.91 3.05
CA ILE A 47 8.40 -9.19 4.03
C ILE A 47 8.92 -10.16 5.10
N ASN A 48 8.80 -9.76 6.36
CA ASN A 48 9.02 -10.63 7.51
C ASN A 48 7.81 -10.54 8.44
N TRP A 49 6.97 -11.59 8.42
CA TRP A 49 5.73 -11.68 9.18
C TRP A 49 5.90 -11.62 10.70
N ASN A 50 7.13 -11.79 11.21
CA ASN A 50 7.43 -11.68 12.63
C ASN A 50 7.76 -10.24 13.08
N THR A 51 7.75 -9.28 12.16
CA THR A 51 8.09 -7.88 12.42
C THR A 51 6.98 -6.96 11.95
N ASN A 52 6.91 -5.76 12.53
CA ASN A 52 6.02 -4.68 12.08
C ASN A 52 6.78 -3.68 11.18
N ALA A 53 7.58 -4.20 10.25
CA ALA A 53 8.48 -3.36 9.46
C ALA A 53 7.69 -2.41 8.54
N ASN A 54 8.28 -1.25 8.29
CA ASN A 54 7.95 -0.41 7.14
C ASN A 54 8.54 -1.01 5.86
N HIS A 55 7.81 -0.86 4.75
CA HIS A 55 8.20 -1.33 3.41
C HIS A 55 8.26 -0.17 2.41
N TYR A 56 8.01 -0.43 1.13
CA TYR A 56 8.36 0.43 0.00
C TYR A 56 7.50 1.71 -0.05
N GLY A 57 6.20 1.60 0.26
CA GLY A 57 5.24 2.69 0.23
C GLY A 57 5.09 3.49 1.53
N THR A 58 4.57 4.71 1.41
CA THR A 58 4.16 5.59 2.52
C THR A 58 2.70 5.99 2.32
N HIS A 59 1.80 5.39 3.10
CA HIS A 59 0.36 5.54 2.97
C HIS A 59 -0.28 5.92 4.32
N PRO A 60 -0.17 7.19 4.76
CA PRO A 60 -0.74 7.67 6.01
C PRO A 60 -2.25 7.98 5.90
N PHE A 61 -3.01 7.07 5.30
CA PHE A 61 -4.46 7.14 5.14
C PHE A 61 -5.14 5.96 5.80
N TYR A 62 -6.21 6.19 6.57
CA TYR A 62 -7.02 5.12 7.17
C TYR A 62 -8.51 5.38 7.02
N LEU A 63 -9.30 4.31 7.09
CA LEU A 63 -10.76 4.30 7.10
C LEU A 63 -11.28 3.75 8.42
N VAL A 64 -12.42 4.25 8.86
CA VAL A 64 -13.17 3.75 10.02
C VAL A 64 -14.62 3.54 9.63
N MET A 65 -15.14 2.34 9.85
CA MET A 65 -16.57 2.07 9.77
C MET A 65 -17.25 2.43 11.08
N GLU A 66 -18.13 3.41 11.05
CA GLU A 66 -18.78 3.89 12.26
C GLU A 66 -19.88 2.93 12.71
N GLN A 67 -19.91 2.64 14.02
CA GLN A 67 -21.02 1.93 14.62
C GLN A 67 -22.03 2.95 15.15
N ILE A 68 -23.14 3.09 14.46
CA ILE A 68 -24.25 3.93 14.93
C ILE A 68 -25.18 3.04 15.76
N SER A 69 -25.18 3.26 17.07
CA SER A 69 -26.24 2.75 17.94
C SER A 69 -27.47 3.66 17.78
N LYS A 70 -28.45 3.22 17.01
CA LYS A 70 -29.82 3.76 17.08
C LYS A 70 -30.77 2.64 17.46
N LEU A 71 -31.46 2.77 18.59
CA LEU A 71 -32.64 1.97 18.96
C LEU A 71 -32.48 0.45 18.72
N ASN A 72 -31.46 -0.17 19.32
CA ASN A 72 -31.24 -1.63 19.30
C ASN A 72 -31.09 -2.25 17.89
N GLN A 73 -30.80 -1.45 16.86
CA GLN A 73 -30.40 -1.92 15.53
C GLN A 73 -29.04 -1.32 15.17
N ILE A 74 -28.02 -2.16 15.05
CA ILE A 74 -26.72 -1.75 14.51
C ILE A 74 -26.88 -1.65 12.99
N THR A 75 -27.14 -0.46 12.48
CA THR A 75 -27.03 -0.16 11.04
C THR A 75 -25.68 0.51 10.82
N SER A 76 -24.69 -0.27 10.40
CA SER A 76 -23.31 0.20 10.16
C SER A 76 -23.06 0.27 8.66
N GLY A 77 -22.65 1.44 8.18
CA GLY A 77 -22.35 1.72 6.78
C GLY A 77 -21.72 3.10 6.59
N GLN A 78 -22.00 4.05 7.49
CA GLN A 78 -21.29 5.33 7.52
C GLN A 78 -19.81 5.10 7.81
N MET A 79 -18.98 5.80 7.04
CA MET A 79 -17.54 5.68 7.05
C MET A 79 -16.94 7.07 7.13
N HIS A 80 -15.81 7.18 7.82
CA HIS A 80 -14.89 8.28 7.62
C HIS A 80 -13.51 7.79 7.25
N GLY A 81 -12.81 8.60 6.46
CA GLY A 81 -11.41 8.42 6.11
C GLY A 81 -10.60 9.61 6.60
N VAL A 82 -9.35 9.37 6.96
CA VAL A 82 -8.43 10.43 7.37
C VAL A 82 -7.09 10.22 6.68
N LEU A 83 -6.61 11.26 6.04
CA LEU A 83 -5.25 11.37 5.50
C LEU A 83 -4.45 12.33 6.37
N LEU A 84 -3.26 11.91 6.82
CA LEU A 84 -2.22 12.84 7.25
C LEU A 84 -1.28 13.11 6.07
N LEU A 85 -1.35 14.29 5.48
CA LEU A 85 -0.48 14.69 4.38
C LEU A 85 0.90 15.12 4.93
N ASN A 86 1.72 14.13 5.25
CA ASN A 86 3.08 14.31 5.73
C ASN A 86 3.98 13.18 5.19
N SER A 87 5.23 13.52 4.82
CA SER A 87 6.19 12.58 4.23
C SER A 87 7.42 12.30 5.12
N ASN A 88 7.49 12.90 6.30
CA ASN A 88 8.54 12.60 7.27
C ASN A 88 8.30 11.19 7.85
N ALA A 89 9.37 10.53 8.28
CA ALA A 89 9.23 9.24 8.95
C ALA A 89 8.24 9.36 10.12
N MET A 90 7.32 8.40 10.17
CA MET A 90 6.27 8.40 11.16
C MET A 90 5.96 7.00 11.60
N ASP A 91 5.17 6.89 12.66
CA ASP A 91 4.59 5.64 13.09
C ASP A 91 3.15 5.86 13.55
N TYR A 92 2.42 4.75 13.66
CA TYR A 92 1.12 4.74 14.32
C TYR A 92 0.97 3.54 15.25
N SER A 93 0.08 3.68 16.23
CA SER A 93 -0.27 2.61 17.16
C SER A 93 -1.69 2.78 17.71
N PHE A 94 -2.30 1.66 18.11
CA PHE A 94 -3.64 1.65 18.71
C PHE A 94 -3.59 1.53 20.25
N GLY A 95 -4.57 2.14 20.91
CA GLY A 95 -4.72 2.18 22.38
C GLY A 95 -5.96 1.46 22.94
N PRO A 96 -5.99 1.20 24.27
CA PRO A 96 -6.99 0.36 24.96
C PRO A 96 -8.43 0.90 25.03
N GLU A 97 -8.69 2.11 24.58
CA GLU A 97 -10.02 2.66 24.28
C GLU A 97 -9.88 3.12 22.84
N PRO A 98 -10.55 2.49 21.84
CA PRO A 98 -10.08 2.46 20.45
C PRO A 98 -9.64 3.86 20.04
N SER A 99 -8.33 4.03 20.02
CA SER A 99 -7.66 5.31 19.85
C SER A 99 -6.45 5.05 18.97
N LEU A 100 -6.12 6.06 18.20
CA LEU A 100 -5.04 6.05 17.25
C LEU A 100 -4.07 7.15 17.64
N THR A 101 -2.83 6.76 17.87
CA THR A 101 -1.72 7.70 18.03
C THR A 101 -0.92 7.70 16.74
N ILE A 102 -0.68 8.88 16.16
CA ILE A 102 0.24 9.07 15.05
C ILE A 102 1.37 9.98 15.52
N ARG A 103 2.61 9.58 15.27
CA ARG A 103 3.83 10.32 15.64
C ARG A 103 4.69 10.51 14.41
N THR A 104 5.14 11.73 14.16
CA THR A 104 6.05 12.04 13.04
C THR A 104 7.22 12.90 13.52
N ILE A 105 8.37 12.73 12.87
CA ILE A 105 9.62 13.38 13.26
C ILE A 105 9.84 14.75 12.60
N GLY A 106 8.84 15.30 11.90
CA GLY A 106 8.99 16.60 11.25
C GLY A 106 7.78 17.02 10.42
N GLY A 107 7.92 18.16 9.74
CA GLY A 107 6.86 18.74 8.92
C GLY A 107 5.73 19.35 9.74
N ILE A 108 4.51 19.25 9.22
CA ILE A 108 3.30 19.77 9.85
C ILE A 108 2.24 18.67 9.99
N LEU A 109 1.23 18.91 10.82
CA LEU A 109 0.05 18.05 10.94
C LEU A 109 -1.04 18.57 9.98
N ASP A 110 -0.95 18.20 8.71
CA ASP A 110 -1.92 18.56 7.67
C ASP A 110 -2.92 17.41 7.46
N PHE A 111 -4.16 17.58 7.94
CA PHE A 111 -5.17 16.53 7.98
C PHE A 111 -6.33 16.81 7.03
N PHE A 112 -6.71 15.78 6.28
CA PHE A 112 -7.95 15.76 5.50
C PHE A 112 -8.88 14.69 6.05
N VAL A 113 -10.14 15.06 6.28
CA VAL A 113 -11.19 14.16 6.75
C VAL A 113 -12.25 14.02 5.68
N PHE A 114 -12.60 12.79 5.35
CA PHE A 114 -13.55 12.42 4.30
C PHE A 114 -14.71 11.68 4.92
N LEU A 115 -15.95 12.05 4.62
CA LEU A 115 -17.15 11.47 5.23
C LEU A 115 -18.05 10.89 4.14
N GLY A 116 -18.61 9.71 4.35
CA GLY A 116 -19.53 9.13 3.38
C GLY A 116 -20.39 8.01 3.97
N PRO A 117 -21.62 7.80 3.46
CA PRO A 117 -22.46 6.69 3.88
C PRO A 117 -21.99 5.30 3.39
N SER A 118 -20.86 5.20 2.66
CA SER A 118 -20.23 3.94 2.25
C SER A 118 -18.70 4.06 2.10
N PRO A 119 -17.94 2.94 2.14
CA PRO A 119 -16.49 2.94 1.89
C PRO A 119 -16.13 3.57 0.55
N GLU A 120 -16.89 3.26 -0.50
CA GLU A 120 -16.63 3.69 -1.87
C GLU A 120 -16.66 5.20 -1.98
N GLN A 121 -17.62 5.87 -1.33
CA GLN A 121 -17.74 7.33 -1.38
C GLN A 121 -16.62 8.03 -0.62
N VAL A 122 -16.10 7.43 0.45
CA VAL A 122 -14.93 7.96 1.16
C VAL A 122 -13.69 7.82 0.27
N ILE A 123 -13.50 6.67 -0.39
CA ILE A 123 -12.39 6.46 -1.33
C ILE A 123 -12.50 7.37 -2.56
N GLN A 124 -13.71 7.63 -3.07
CA GLN A 124 -13.93 8.57 -4.17
C GLN A 124 -13.48 9.99 -3.81
N GLN A 125 -13.77 10.45 -2.59
CA GLN A 125 -13.32 11.78 -2.13
C GLN A 125 -11.80 11.81 -1.89
N TYR A 126 -11.26 10.77 -1.26
CA TYR A 126 -9.82 10.64 -1.04
C TYR A 126 -9.04 10.69 -2.36
N THR A 127 -9.42 9.87 -3.34
CA THR A 127 -8.79 9.85 -4.67
C THR A 127 -9.10 11.09 -5.52
N TRP A 128 -10.20 11.80 -5.25
CA TRP A 128 -10.42 13.12 -5.84
C TRP A 128 -9.38 14.14 -5.34
N LEU A 129 -9.02 14.09 -4.05
CA LEU A 129 -7.99 14.96 -3.46
C LEU A 129 -6.58 14.60 -3.95
N ILE A 130 -6.18 13.33 -3.83
CA ILE A 130 -4.79 12.91 -4.07
C ILE A 130 -4.48 12.57 -5.54
N GLY A 131 -5.49 12.61 -6.40
CA GLY A 131 -5.41 12.17 -7.80
C GLY A 131 -6.04 10.79 -8.00
N ARG A 132 -6.88 10.68 -9.03
CA ARG A 132 -7.53 9.41 -9.40
C ARG A 132 -6.52 8.49 -10.05
N SER A 133 -6.70 7.18 -9.85
CA SER A 133 -5.96 6.16 -10.60
C SER A 133 -6.12 6.39 -12.10
N PHE A 134 -5.03 6.28 -12.85
CA PHE A 134 -5.08 6.35 -14.30
C PHE A 134 -5.81 5.13 -14.87
N LEU A 135 -6.40 5.28 -16.05
CA LEU A 135 -6.96 4.16 -16.80
C LEU A 135 -5.80 3.37 -17.42
N PRO A 136 -5.55 2.11 -17.02
CA PRO A 136 -4.48 1.32 -17.61
C PRO A 136 -4.80 0.99 -19.08
N PRO A 137 -3.77 0.81 -19.92
CA PRO A 137 -3.98 0.27 -21.26
C PRO A 137 -4.58 -1.13 -21.17
N TYR A 138 -5.43 -1.49 -22.13
CA TYR A 138 -6.19 -2.75 -22.07
C TYR A 138 -5.31 -4.00 -21.93
N TRP A 139 -4.17 -4.05 -22.63
CA TRP A 139 -3.19 -5.14 -22.53
C TRP A 139 -2.58 -5.27 -21.13
N GLY A 140 -2.57 -4.20 -20.32
CA GLY A 140 -2.07 -4.19 -18.95
C GLY A 140 -3.01 -4.86 -17.94
N LEU A 141 -4.21 -5.27 -18.38
CA LEU A 141 -5.16 -6.09 -17.60
C LEU A 141 -4.99 -7.59 -17.88
N GLY A 142 -4.15 -7.95 -18.84
CA GLY A 142 -3.85 -9.34 -19.19
C GLY A 142 -2.91 -10.02 -18.19
N PHE A 143 -2.56 -11.27 -18.46
CA PHE A 143 -1.58 -11.99 -17.65
C PHE A 143 -0.16 -11.57 -18.04
N HIS A 144 0.66 -11.31 -17.03
CA HIS A 144 2.04 -10.88 -17.20
C HIS A 144 3.00 -11.95 -16.66
N LEU A 145 4.04 -12.30 -17.43
CA LEU A 145 5.07 -13.24 -17.03
C LEU A 145 6.39 -12.53 -16.79
N SER A 146 7.03 -12.82 -15.65
CA SER A 146 8.30 -12.24 -15.24
C SER A 146 9.11 -13.22 -14.38
N ARG A 147 10.40 -12.95 -14.26
CA ARG A 147 11.28 -13.42 -13.19
C ARG A 147 12.52 -12.53 -13.16
N PHE A 148 13.14 -12.45 -11.99
CA PHE A 148 14.53 -12.03 -11.91
C PHE A 148 15.41 -13.14 -12.49
N ASP A 149 16.33 -12.75 -13.39
CA ASP A 149 17.39 -13.58 -13.94
C ASP A 149 16.87 -14.76 -14.77
N TYR A 150 16.47 -14.47 -16.02
CA TYR A 150 16.36 -15.48 -17.08
C TYR A 150 17.75 -15.95 -17.54
N GLY A 151 18.78 -15.11 -17.39
CA GLY A 151 20.19 -15.39 -17.69
C GLY A 151 20.59 -15.22 -19.16
N ASN A 152 19.66 -15.37 -20.12
CA ASN A 152 19.87 -15.02 -21.53
C ASN A 152 18.54 -15.00 -22.33
N LEU A 153 18.58 -14.39 -23.51
CA LEU A 153 17.44 -14.27 -24.43
C LEU A 153 16.92 -15.63 -24.93
N THR A 154 17.79 -16.65 -25.09
CA THR A 154 17.36 -17.99 -25.52
C THR A 154 16.45 -18.63 -24.49
N TYR A 155 16.82 -18.56 -23.21
CA TYR A 155 16.02 -19.09 -22.11
C TYR A 155 14.71 -18.31 -21.94
N MET A 156 14.74 -16.97 -22.03
CA MET A 156 13.53 -16.14 -22.01
C MET A 156 12.57 -16.52 -23.15
N LYS A 157 13.07 -16.68 -24.39
CA LYS A 157 12.28 -17.13 -25.55
C LYS A 157 11.69 -18.52 -25.34
N MET A 158 12.46 -19.45 -24.80
CA MET A 158 11.98 -20.81 -24.48
C MET A 158 10.84 -20.77 -23.45
N VAL A 159 10.98 -19.98 -22.38
CA VAL A 159 9.92 -19.82 -21.37
C VAL A 159 8.68 -19.17 -21.97
N ASN A 160 8.82 -18.14 -22.80
CA ASN A 160 7.69 -17.54 -23.50
C ASN A 160 6.99 -18.55 -24.41
N LYS A 161 7.76 -19.26 -25.25
CA LYS A 161 7.26 -20.24 -26.21
C LYS A 161 6.48 -21.36 -25.53
N ARG A 162 7.01 -22.00 -24.49
CA ARG A 162 6.31 -23.11 -23.83
C ARG A 162 4.96 -22.69 -23.20
N ASN A 163 4.82 -21.44 -22.76
CA ASN A 163 3.55 -20.93 -22.23
C ASN A 163 2.55 -20.70 -23.36
N ARG A 164 3.01 -20.15 -24.50
CA ARG A 164 2.18 -20.01 -25.71
C ARG A 164 1.75 -21.36 -26.29
N ASP A 165 2.67 -22.33 -26.36
CA ASP A 165 2.38 -23.69 -26.83
C ASP A 165 1.40 -24.43 -25.91
N ALA A 166 1.27 -23.98 -24.64
CA ALA A 166 0.30 -24.49 -23.67
C ALA A 166 -1.02 -23.70 -23.65
N ASP A 167 -1.24 -22.80 -24.62
CA ASP A 167 -2.42 -21.94 -24.74
C ASP A 167 -2.71 -21.08 -23.49
N ILE A 168 -1.68 -20.72 -22.72
CA ILE A 168 -1.82 -19.80 -21.59
C ILE A 168 -2.03 -18.38 -22.14
N PRO A 169 -3.11 -17.67 -21.77
CA PRO A 169 -3.28 -16.26 -22.11
C PRO A 169 -2.10 -15.45 -21.56
N LEU A 170 -1.34 -14.79 -22.43
CA LEU A 170 -0.11 -14.07 -22.08
C LEU A 170 0.02 -12.80 -22.92
N ASP A 171 -0.22 -11.66 -22.28
CA ASP A 171 -0.18 -10.33 -22.91
C ASP A 171 1.20 -9.68 -22.79
N VAL A 172 1.89 -9.87 -21.66
CA VAL A 172 3.15 -9.17 -21.35
C VAL A 172 4.24 -10.13 -20.89
N GLN A 173 5.42 -9.99 -21.48
CA GLN A 173 6.67 -10.59 -21.02
C GLN A 173 7.57 -9.48 -20.48
N TYR A 174 7.94 -9.56 -19.20
CA TYR A 174 8.93 -8.67 -18.61
C TYR A 174 10.34 -9.25 -18.77
N ALA A 175 11.30 -8.37 -19.00
CA ALA A 175 12.73 -8.66 -18.88
C ALA A 175 13.24 -7.85 -17.69
N ASP A 176 13.78 -8.55 -16.68
CA ASP A 176 14.34 -7.92 -15.48
C ASP A 176 15.78 -7.42 -15.77
N ILE A 177 16.49 -6.92 -14.76
CA ILE A 177 17.79 -6.25 -14.92
C ILE A 177 18.86 -7.08 -15.66
N ASP A 178 18.69 -8.40 -15.79
CA ASP A 178 19.60 -9.30 -16.50
C ASP A 178 19.65 -9.07 -18.01
N TYR A 179 18.67 -8.39 -18.62
CA TYR A 179 18.79 -7.98 -20.04
C TYR A 179 19.82 -6.88 -20.26
N MET A 180 20.17 -6.10 -19.22
CA MET A 180 21.02 -4.91 -19.32
C MET A 180 22.52 -5.28 -19.31
N ASP A 181 23.36 -4.49 -19.96
CA ASP A 181 24.83 -4.64 -19.86
C ASP A 181 25.31 -4.22 -18.46
N ALA A 182 25.59 -5.23 -17.63
CA ALA A 182 26.01 -5.08 -16.24
C ALA A 182 25.04 -4.19 -15.42
N GLU A 183 23.72 -4.46 -15.55
CA GLU A 183 22.64 -3.80 -14.80
C GLU A 183 22.54 -2.27 -15.05
N LYS A 184 23.20 -1.76 -16.10
CA LYS A 184 23.16 -0.34 -16.46
C LYS A 184 21.88 -0.03 -17.25
N VAL A 185 21.10 0.92 -16.74
CA VAL A 185 19.90 1.42 -17.42
C VAL A 185 20.20 1.86 -18.87
N PHE A 186 19.23 1.62 -19.76
CA PHE A 186 19.31 1.97 -21.19
C PHE A 186 20.40 1.23 -22.00
N THR A 187 20.78 0.03 -21.58
CA THR A 187 21.69 -0.85 -22.33
C THR A 187 21.09 -2.25 -22.53
N ILE A 188 21.67 -3.04 -23.44
CA ILE A 188 21.34 -4.46 -23.65
C ILE A 188 22.65 -5.23 -23.60
N ASP A 189 22.70 -6.35 -22.85
CA ASP A 189 23.88 -7.22 -22.77
C ASP A 189 24.21 -7.77 -24.18
N PRO A 190 25.39 -7.44 -24.74
CA PRO A 190 25.74 -7.80 -26.10
C PRO A 190 26.04 -9.31 -26.29
N THR A 191 26.21 -10.05 -25.21
CA THR A 191 26.60 -11.48 -25.20
C THR A 191 25.39 -12.37 -24.93
N HIS A 192 24.57 -12.03 -23.94
CA HIS A 192 23.47 -12.86 -23.47
C HIS A 192 22.12 -12.47 -24.06
N TYR A 193 21.97 -11.24 -24.58
CA TYR A 193 20.68 -10.67 -24.98
C TYR A 193 20.62 -10.08 -26.41
N GLN A 194 21.57 -10.45 -27.29
CA GLN A 194 21.47 -10.21 -28.74
C GLN A 194 20.71 -11.30 -29.51
#